data_AF-A0A164EM54-F1
#
_entry.id   AF-A0A164EM54-F1
#
_cell.length_a   1.000
_cell.length_b   1.000
_cell.length_c   1.000
_cell.angle_alpha   90.00
_cell.angle_beta   90.00
_cell.angle_gamma   90.00
#
_symmetry.space_group_name_H-M   'P 1'
#
loop_
_entity.id
_entity.type
_entity.pdbx_description
1 polymer ?
#
loop_
_entity_poly.entity_id
_entity_poly.type
_entity_poly.pdbx_seq_one_letter_code
_entity_poly.pdbx_strand_id
1 'polypeptide(L)'
;MVACVVDCGVDAAQAVGAGTAVESYQLLDQLGLLVDKSLVVADDTGYGMRYCYWIPCGSALDKLDESGETDDVRTRHRDYYTGMATELQAQGHWADERLLHWAQTEIDNLRAAFTWSRESGDLDTALQLILSSRPLWLRGGRVEAALAGLSAILADEDHSAIAPAVWAGAVAQYCILASWVGKPAELGRAQEALAVARDLGDPALIARA
;
A
#
# COMPACT_ATOMS: atom_id res chain seq x y z
N MET A 1 -6.34 -3.88 -22.04
CA MET A 1 -6.49 -2.79 -21.06
C MET A 1 -7.14 -3.22 -19.73
N VAL A 2 -7.35 -4.52 -19.45
CA VAL A 2 -7.87 -5.01 -18.15
C VAL A 2 -7.12 -6.28 -17.74
N ALA A 3 -5.82 -6.18 -17.49
CA ALA A 3 -4.99 -7.35 -17.11
C ALA A 3 -4.31 -7.21 -15.73
N CYS A 4 -4.51 -6.11 -15.00
CA CYS A 4 -3.91 -5.88 -13.69
C CYS A 4 -4.90 -5.83 -12.52
N VAL A 5 -6.15 -6.26 -12.74
CA VAL A 5 -7.21 -6.16 -11.74
C VAL A 5 -7.34 -7.51 -11.03
N VAL A 6 -6.47 -7.72 -10.06
CA VAL A 6 -6.48 -8.88 -9.16
C VAL A 6 -7.43 -8.58 -8.02
N ASP A 7 -8.44 -9.44 -7.82
CA ASP A 7 -9.47 -9.40 -6.76
C ASP A 7 -9.60 -8.02 -6.09
N CYS A 8 -10.27 -7.10 -6.78
CA CYS A 8 -10.52 -5.77 -6.25
C CYS A 8 -12.01 -5.42 -6.35
N GLY A 9 -12.44 -4.50 -5.49
CA GLY A 9 -13.78 -3.92 -5.59
C GLY A 9 -13.95 -3.07 -6.85
N VAL A 10 -15.20 -2.78 -7.20
CA VAL A 10 -15.58 -1.93 -8.35
C VAL A 10 -14.84 -0.58 -8.35
N ASP A 11 -14.77 0.09 -7.19
CA ASP A 11 -14.13 1.40 -7.07
C ASP A 11 -12.63 1.35 -7.41
N ALA A 12 -11.95 0.28 -6.98
CA ALA A 12 -10.55 0.03 -7.31
C ALA A 12 -10.37 -0.26 -8.80
N ALA A 13 -11.27 -1.06 -9.39
CA ALA A 13 -11.21 -1.36 -10.82
C ALA A 13 -11.37 -0.09 -11.67
N GLN A 14 -12.26 0.82 -11.28
CA GLN A 14 -12.46 2.10 -11.96
C GLN A 14 -11.25 3.03 -11.80
N ALA A 15 -10.72 3.18 -10.58
CA ALA A 15 -9.58 4.05 -10.32
C ALA A 15 -8.30 3.59 -11.03
N VAL A 16 -8.10 2.28 -11.15
CA VAL A 16 -6.92 1.68 -11.79
C VAL A 16 -7.08 1.56 -13.29
N GLY A 17 -8.27 1.14 -13.74
CA GLY A 17 -8.54 0.78 -15.13
C GLY A 17 -8.84 1.96 -16.06
N ALA A 18 -9.19 3.13 -15.52
CA ALA A 18 -9.56 4.29 -16.32
C ALA A 18 -8.67 5.51 -15.99
N GLY A 19 -7.99 6.05 -16.99
CA GLY A 19 -7.28 7.33 -16.89
C GLY A 19 -8.23 8.54 -16.95
N THR A 20 -9.48 8.34 -17.44
CA THR A 20 -10.52 9.37 -17.51
C THR A 20 -11.91 8.84 -17.12
N ALA A 21 -12.83 9.73 -16.71
CA ALA A 21 -14.22 9.36 -16.36
C ALA A 21 -15.01 8.70 -17.51
N VAL A 22 -14.63 8.97 -18.76
CA VAL A 22 -15.25 8.35 -19.96
C VAL A 22 -14.80 6.90 -20.10
N GLU A 23 -13.56 6.59 -19.77
CA GLU A 23 -13.02 5.23 -19.74
C GLU A 23 -13.62 4.41 -18.59
N SER A 24 -14.01 5.05 -17.48
CA SER A 24 -14.59 4.36 -16.31
C SER A 24 -15.93 3.66 -16.63
N TYR A 25 -16.80 4.29 -17.44
CA TYR A 25 -18.06 3.67 -17.88
C TYR A 25 -17.81 2.54 -18.88
N GLN A 26 -16.88 2.74 -19.82
CA GLN A 26 -16.50 1.71 -20.80
C GLN A 26 -15.82 0.50 -20.14
N LEU A 27 -15.09 0.72 -19.05
CA LEU A 27 -14.44 -0.33 -18.27
C LEU A 27 -15.47 -1.24 -17.58
N LEU A 28 -16.54 -0.68 -17.01
CA LEU A 28 -17.61 -1.47 -16.41
C LEU A 28 -18.31 -2.37 -17.43
N ASP A 29 -18.59 -1.85 -18.63
CA ASP A 29 -19.15 -2.65 -19.72
C ASP A 29 -18.18 -3.75 -20.17
N GLN A 30 -16.88 -3.46 -20.22
CA GLN A 30 -15.85 -4.45 -20.55
C GLN A 30 -15.70 -5.53 -19.48
N LEU A 31 -15.79 -5.17 -18.19
CA LEU A 31 -15.79 -6.13 -17.08
C LEU A 31 -17.02 -7.03 -17.15
N GLY A 32 -18.20 -6.48 -17.46
CA GLY A 32 -19.42 -7.25 -17.72
C GLY A 32 -19.23 -8.27 -18.85
N LEU A 33 -18.64 -7.85 -19.97
CA LEU A 33 -18.33 -8.74 -21.10
C LEU A 33 -17.31 -9.84 -20.76
N LEU A 34 -16.38 -9.59 -19.83
CA LEU A 34 -15.41 -10.59 -19.36
C LEU A 34 -16.05 -11.58 -18.40
N VAL A 35 -16.98 -11.13 -17.56
CA VAL A 35 -17.81 -11.99 -16.70
C VAL A 35 -18.71 -12.89 -17.57
N ASP A 36 -19.37 -12.33 -18.58
CA ASP A 36 -20.20 -13.09 -19.53
C ASP A 36 -19.38 -14.15 -20.28
N LYS A 37 -18.09 -13.90 -20.51
CA LYS A 37 -17.15 -14.85 -21.13
C LYS A 37 -16.48 -15.81 -20.14
N SER A 38 -16.86 -15.79 -18.86
CA SER A 38 -16.24 -16.57 -17.77
C SER A 38 -14.73 -16.35 -17.62
N LEU A 39 -14.23 -15.21 -18.10
CA LEU A 39 -12.83 -14.80 -17.96
C LEU A 39 -12.61 -14.02 -16.66
N VAL A 40 -13.65 -13.58 -15.96
CA VAL A 40 -13.58 -12.94 -14.65
C VAL A 40 -14.76 -13.44 -13.83
N VAL A 41 -14.56 -13.70 -12.54
CA VAL A 41 -15.64 -14.07 -11.62
C VAL A 41 -16.06 -12.80 -10.86
N ALA A 42 -17.33 -12.41 -10.97
CA ALA A 42 -17.91 -11.41 -10.09
C ALA A 42 -18.43 -12.10 -8.82
N ASP A 43 -17.90 -11.72 -7.67
CA ASP A 43 -18.30 -12.24 -6.37
C ASP A 43 -18.99 -11.14 -5.56
N ASP A 44 -20.21 -11.41 -5.09
CA ASP A 44 -20.96 -10.50 -4.23
C ASP A 44 -20.64 -10.83 -2.77
N THR A 45 -19.75 -10.05 -2.18
CA THR A 45 -19.27 -10.29 -0.81
C THR A 45 -20.22 -9.75 0.27
N GLY A 46 -21.38 -9.20 -0.11
CA GLY A 46 -22.30 -8.51 0.80
C GLY A 46 -21.82 -7.12 1.27
N TYR A 47 -20.56 -6.76 1.00
CA TYR A 47 -19.97 -5.44 1.20
C TYR A 47 -19.64 -4.74 -0.12
N GLY A 48 -19.95 -5.36 -1.26
CA GLY A 48 -19.69 -4.86 -2.60
C GLY A 48 -19.35 -5.99 -3.58
N MET A 49 -19.49 -5.69 -4.87
CA MET A 49 -19.06 -6.58 -5.96
C MET A 49 -17.54 -6.55 -6.09
N ARG A 50 -16.93 -7.73 -6.14
CA ARG A 50 -15.49 -7.91 -6.37
C ARG A 50 -15.27 -8.72 -7.64
N TYR A 51 -14.27 -8.35 -8.41
CA TYR A 51 -13.93 -9.01 -9.66
C TYR A 51 -12.64 -9.83 -9.47
N CYS A 52 -12.78 -11.16 -9.43
CA CYS A 52 -11.71 -12.11 -9.19
C CYS A 52 -11.23 -12.72 -10.50
N TYR A 53 -9.91 -12.71 -10.73
CA TYR A 53 -9.25 -13.53 -11.74
C TYR A 53 -8.13 -14.36 -11.10
N TRP A 54 -8.04 -15.64 -11.46
CA TRP A 54 -7.09 -16.58 -10.85
C TRP A 54 -5.79 -16.63 -11.66
N ILE A 55 -4.95 -15.60 -11.54
CA ILE A 55 -3.54 -15.64 -11.94
C ILE A 55 -2.70 -14.98 -10.84
N PRO A 56 -1.57 -15.59 -10.40
CA PRO A 56 -0.65 -14.93 -9.48
C PRO A 56 -0.19 -13.57 -10.05
N CYS A 57 -0.29 -12.47 -9.29
CA CYS A 57 -0.03 -11.09 -9.76
C CYS A 57 1.28 -10.95 -10.55
N GLY A 58 2.34 -11.66 -10.14
CA GLY A 58 3.64 -11.63 -10.83
C GLY A 58 3.57 -12.10 -12.28
N SER A 59 2.73 -13.09 -12.59
CA SER A 59 2.58 -13.66 -13.94
C SER A 59 1.56 -12.95 -14.84
N ALA A 60 0.75 -12.03 -14.29
CA ALA A 60 -0.12 -11.15 -15.08
C ALA A 60 0.64 -9.92 -15.61
N LEU A 61 1.67 -9.48 -14.87
CA LEU A 61 2.56 -8.38 -15.24
C LEU A 61 3.48 -8.73 -16.42
N ASP A 62 4.01 -9.95 -16.47
CA ASP A 62 4.83 -10.45 -17.59
C ASP A 62 4.10 -10.43 -18.94
N LYS A 63 2.76 -10.39 -18.94
CA LYS A 63 1.92 -10.30 -20.15
C LYS A 63 1.51 -8.88 -20.53
N LEU A 64 1.76 -7.89 -19.67
CA LEU A 64 1.47 -6.47 -19.92
C LEU A 64 2.68 -5.72 -20.48
N ASP A 65 3.88 -6.26 -20.32
CA ASP A 65 5.14 -5.69 -20.83
C ASP A 65 5.14 -5.47 -22.36
N GLU A 66 4.21 -6.10 -23.09
CA GLU A 66 4.04 -5.91 -24.54
C GLU A 66 3.31 -4.60 -24.93
N SER A 67 2.61 -3.90 -24.01
CA SER A 67 1.80 -2.72 -24.36
C SER A 67 2.38 -1.36 -23.95
N GLY A 68 3.43 -1.31 -23.14
CA GLY A 68 4.05 -0.05 -22.67
C GLY A 68 3.18 0.81 -21.73
N GLU A 69 1.98 0.34 -21.36
CA GLU A 69 1.05 1.02 -20.43
C GLU A 69 1.13 0.46 -18.99
N THR A 70 2.01 -0.50 -18.76
CA THR A 70 2.14 -1.25 -17.50
C THR A 70 2.46 -0.34 -16.33
N ASP A 71 3.39 0.59 -16.50
CA ASP A 71 3.88 1.46 -15.42
C ASP A 71 2.83 2.47 -14.97
N ASP A 72 2.04 3.03 -15.91
CA ASP A 72 0.95 3.96 -15.59
C ASP A 72 -0.16 3.30 -14.79
N VAL A 73 -0.50 2.04 -15.14
CA VAL A 73 -1.50 1.26 -14.41
C VAL A 73 -1.00 0.88 -13.02
N ARG A 74 0.26 0.45 -12.90
CA ARG A 74 0.89 0.15 -11.60
C ARG A 74 0.97 1.39 -10.71
N THR A 75 1.22 2.56 -11.30
CA THR A 75 1.24 3.85 -10.59
C THR A 75 -0.14 4.21 -10.07
N ARG A 76 -1.19 4.12 -10.91
CA ARG A 76 -2.58 4.34 -10.47
C ARG A 76 -3.01 3.36 -9.38
N HIS A 77 -2.63 2.08 -9.50
CA HIS A 77 -2.88 1.06 -8.48
C HIS A 77 -2.24 1.42 -7.14
N ARG A 78 -0.94 1.73 -7.16
CA ARG A 78 -0.22 2.20 -5.98
C ARG A 78 -0.88 3.43 -5.35
N ASP A 79 -1.24 4.42 -6.16
CA ASP A 79 -1.83 5.68 -5.68
C ASP A 79 -3.19 5.44 -5.03
N TYR A 80 -4.03 4.60 -5.64
CA TYR A 80 -5.34 4.22 -5.08
C TYR A 80 -5.19 3.54 -3.72
N TYR A 81 -4.38 2.47 -3.64
CA TYR A 81 -4.25 1.69 -2.41
C TYR A 81 -3.54 2.47 -1.29
N THR A 82 -2.57 3.33 -1.64
CA THR A 82 -1.93 4.22 -0.67
C THR A 82 -2.90 5.28 -0.17
N GLY A 83 -3.71 5.86 -1.07
CA GLY A 83 -4.75 6.83 -0.75
C GLY A 83 -5.78 6.25 0.21
N MET A 84 -6.33 5.08 -0.11
CA MET A 84 -7.31 4.38 0.73
C MET A 84 -6.78 4.05 2.13
N ALA A 85 -5.55 3.53 2.22
CA ALA A 85 -4.92 3.24 3.52
C ALA A 85 -4.74 4.52 4.35
N THR A 86 -4.31 5.61 3.72
CA THR A 86 -4.11 6.91 4.37
C THR A 86 -5.43 7.54 4.82
N GLU A 87 -6.48 7.47 4.00
CA GLU A 87 -7.81 7.98 4.34
C GLU A 87 -8.41 7.22 5.53
N LEU A 88 -8.32 5.89 5.51
CA LEU A 88 -8.79 5.05 6.62
C LEU A 88 -7.99 5.31 7.90
N GLN A 89 -6.67 5.52 7.78
CA GLN A 89 -5.84 5.91 8.92
C GLN A 89 -6.23 7.29 9.47
N ALA A 90 -6.46 8.29 8.62
CA ALA A 90 -6.76 9.66 9.01
C ALA A 90 -8.08 9.79 9.79
N GLN A 91 -8.98 8.83 9.63
CA GLN A 91 -10.17 8.72 10.46
C GLN A 91 -9.80 8.41 11.91
N GLY A 92 -8.67 7.76 12.19
CA GLY A 92 -8.17 7.54 13.54
C GLY A 92 -8.76 6.30 14.21
N HIS A 93 -8.63 6.21 15.54
CA HIS A 93 -8.84 4.97 16.30
C HIS A 93 -10.25 4.34 16.22
N TRP A 94 -11.26 5.06 15.74
CA TRP A 94 -12.60 4.49 15.53
C TRP A 94 -12.72 3.72 14.20
N ALA A 95 -11.86 4.01 13.22
CA ALA A 95 -11.78 3.30 11.94
C ALA A 95 -10.78 2.13 11.97
N ASP A 96 -10.08 1.92 13.08
CA ASP A 96 -8.97 0.98 13.24
C ASP A 96 -9.34 -0.48 12.95
N GLU A 97 -10.56 -0.92 13.31
CA GLU A 97 -11.09 -2.25 12.98
C GLU A 97 -11.43 -2.36 11.50
N ARG A 98 -12.03 -1.32 10.92
CA ARG A 98 -12.37 -1.28 9.49
C ARG A 98 -11.10 -1.27 8.63
N LEU A 99 -10.09 -0.49 9.02
CA LEU A 99 -8.78 -0.47 8.39
C LEU A 99 -8.11 -1.84 8.47
N LEU A 100 -8.13 -2.50 9.64
CA LEU A 100 -7.60 -3.86 9.79
C LEU A 100 -8.30 -4.83 8.84
N HIS A 101 -9.64 -4.86 8.83
CA HIS A 101 -10.41 -5.77 8.00
C HIS A 101 -10.17 -5.53 6.50
N TRP A 102 -10.23 -4.27 6.07
CA TRP A 102 -9.93 -3.89 4.69
C TRP A 102 -8.50 -4.26 4.29
N ALA A 103 -7.51 -3.94 5.11
CA ALA A 103 -6.10 -4.21 4.79
C ALA A 103 -5.76 -5.70 4.79
N GLN A 104 -6.49 -6.53 5.55
CA GLN A 104 -6.36 -7.99 5.48
C GLN A 104 -6.91 -8.53 4.15
N THR A 105 -8.05 -8.00 3.72
CA THR A 105 -8.68 -8.34 2.44
C THR A 105 -7.82 -7.90 1.24
N GLU A 106 -7.19 -6.73 1.34
CA GLU A 106 -6.41 -6.11 0.26
C GLU A 106 -4.88 -6.35 0.39
N ILE A 107 -4.44 -7.32 1.19
CA ILE A 107 -3.02 -7.49 1.54
C ILE A 107 -2.10 -7.68 0.32
N ASP A 108 -2.56 -8.41 -0.69
CA ASP A 108 -1.75 -8.65 -1.89
C ASP A 108 -1.69 -7.41 -2.78
N ASN A 109 -2.74 -6.59 -2.78
CA ASN A 109 -2.75 -5.29 -3.43
C ASN A 109 -1.82 -4.30 -2.71
N LEU A 110 -1.85 -4.25 -1.37
CA LEU A 110 -0.88 -3.45 -0.60
C LEU A 110 0.57 -3.90 -0.85
N ARG A 111 0.82 -5.22 -0.98
CA ARG A 111 2.14 -5.73 -1.32
C ARG A 111 2.58 -5.32 -2.72
N ALA A 112 1.68 -5.41 -3.71
CA ALA A 112 1.97 -5.00 -5.08
C ALA A 112 2.28 -3.50 -5.18
N ALA A 113 1.50 -2.66 -4.49
CA ALA A 113 1.74 -1.23 -4.38
C ALA A 113 3.10 -0.93 -3.74
N PHE A 114 3.44 -1.58 -2.62
CA PHE A 114 4.76 -1.45 -1.98
C PHE A 114 5.92 -1.80 -2.91
N THR A 115 5.81 -2.95 -3.62
CA THR A 115 6.83 -3.39 -4.57
C THR A 115 7.00 -2.38 -5.70
N TRP A 116 5.90 -1.88 -6.28
CA TRP A 116 5.98 -0.89 -7.34
C TRP A 116 6.58 0.44 -6.88
N SER A 117 6.22 0.93 -5.69
CA SER A 117 6.82 2.14 -5.13
C SER A 117 8.36 2.02 -5.02
N ARG A 118 8.87 0.85 -4.64
CA ARG A 118 10.32 0.62 -4.57
C ARG A 118 10.97 0.52 -5.94
N GLU A 119 10.34 -0.18 -6.88
CA GLU A 119 10.87 -0.32 -8.25
C GLU A 119 10.90 1.02 -9.00
N SER A 120 9.90 1.87 -8.78
CA SER A 120 9.81 3.22 -9.37
C SER A 120 10.65 4.28 -8.64
N GLY A 121 11.28 3.92 -7.51
CA GLY A 121 12.10 4.83 -6.71
C GLY A 121 11.31 5.79 -5.80
N ASP A 122 9.99 5.64 -5.69
CA ASP A 122 9.11 6.43 -4.83
C ASP A 122 9.11 5.86 -3.39
N LEU A 123 10.23 6.06 -2.69
CA LEU A 123 10.46 5.54 -1.35
C LEU A 123 9.52 6.15 -0.30
N ASP A 124 9.14 7.43 -0.48
CA ASP A 124 8.15 8.10 0.36
C ASP A 124 6.82 7.35 0.35
N THR A 125 6.29 7.04 -0.83
CA THR A 125 5.02 6.31 -0.96
C THR A 125 5.13 4.89 -0.39
N ALA A 126 6.27 4.21 -0.61
CA ALA A 126 6.51 2.89 -0.05
C ALA A 126 6.46 2.89 1.49
N LEU A 127 7.11 3.86 2.13
CA LEU A 127 7.10 4.00 3.58
C LEU A 127 5.74 4.45 4.10
N GLN A 128 5.09 5.39 3.42
CA GLN A 128 3.77 5.89 3.78
C GLN A 128 2.73 4.76 3.83
N LEU A 129 2.80 3.80 2.91
CA LEU A 129 1.92 2.62 2.90
C LEU A 129 2.08 1.75 4.15
N ILE A 130 3.32 1.55 4.62
CA ILE A 130 3.58 0.85 5.88
C ILE A 130 3.07 1.67 7.07
N LEU A 131 3.33 2.98 7.08
CA LEU A 131 2.92 3.87 8.15
C LEU A 131 1.40 4.01 8.28
N SER A 132 0.65 3.92 7.17
CA SER A 132 -0.81 3.98 7.16
C SER A 132 -1.50 2.67 7.50
N SER A 133 -0.77 1.55 7.47
CA SER A 133 -1.33 0.21 7.70
C SER A 133 -1.02 -0.37 9.09
N ARG A 134 -0.74 0.46 10.10
CA ARG A 134 -0.33 0.02 11.46
C ARG A 134 -1.19 -1.09 12.09
N PRO A 135 -2.53 -1.02 12.06
CA PRO A 135 -3.38 -2.08 12.60
C PRO A 135 -3.06 -3.46 12.04
N LEU A 136 -2.81 -3.55 10.73
CA LEU A 136 -2.50 -4.80 10.04
C LEU A 136 -1.23 -5.45 10.59
N TRP A 137 -0.21 -4.65 10.90
CA TRP A 137 1.08 -5.16 11.37
C TRP A 137 0.98 -5.72 12.79
N LEU A 138 0.39 -4.94 13.70
CA LEU A 138 0.31 -5.26 15.13
C LEU A 138 -0.81 -6.26 15.44
N ARG A 139 -2.03 -5.97 14.99
CA ARG A 139 -3.22 -6.80 15.28
C ARG A 139 -3.42 -7.91 14.26
N GLY A 140 -3.01 -7.72 13.01
CA GLY A 140 -3.04 -8.76 11.98
C GLY A 140 -1.91 -9.79 12.06
N GLY A 141 -0.98 -9.65 13.02
CA GLY A 141 0.12 -10.61 13.22
C GLY A 141 1.12 -10.62 12.06
N ARG A 142 1.43 -9.44 11.49
CA ARG A 142 2.30 -9.27 10.32
C ARG A 142 3.54 -8.40 10.63
N VAL A 143 3.97 -8.39 11.89
CA VAL A 143 5.09 -7.56 12.37
C VAL A 143 6.38 -7.78 11.58
N GLU A 144 6.76 -9.05 11.34
CA GLU A 144 7.99 -9.37 10.60
C GLU A 144 7.96 -8.89 9.15
N ALA A 145 6.79 -8.91 8.49
CA ALA A 145 6.66 -8.39 7.13
C ALA A 145 6.86 -6.87 7.08
N ALA A 146 6.29 -6.14 8.04
CA ALA A 146 6.49 -4.70 8.15
C ALA A 146 7.94 -4.34 8.48
N LEU A 147 8.59 -5.08 9.38
CA LEU A 147 10.02 -4.91 9.68
C LEU A 147 10.90 -5.15 8.44
N ALA A 148 10.64 -6.22 7.70
CA ALA A 148 11.36 -6.51 6.46
C ALA A 148 11.18 -5.38 5.42
N GLY A 149 9.95 -4.87 5.26
CA GLY A 149 9.67 -3.75 4.36
C GLY A 149 10.38 -2.46 4.76
N LEU A 150 10.34 -2.09 6.04
CA LEU A 150 11.04 -0.92 6.57
C LEU A 150 12.56 -1.06 6.43
N SER A 151 13.14 -2.21 6.81
CA SER A 151 14.57 -2.47 6.65
C SER A 151 15.01 -2.43 5.19
N ALA A 152 14.17 -2.85 4.26
CA ALA A 152 14.51 -2.85 2.83
C ALA A 152 14.64 -1.44 2.22
N ILE A 153 14.20 -0.40 2.95
CA ILE A 153 14.32 1.01 2.56
C ILE A 153 15.32 1.72 3.47
N LEU A 154 15.23 1.51 4.78
CA LEU A 154 16.10 2.14 5.79
C LEU A 154 17.50 1.53 5.88
N ALA A 155 17.82 0.50 5.09
CA ALA A 155 19.17 -0.07 5.06
C ALA A 155 20.20 0.91 4.47
N ASP A 156 19.77 1.81 3.58
CA ASP A 156 20.64 2.85 3.06
C ASP A 156 20.90 3.94 4.12
N GLU A 157 22.14 4.44 4.17
CA GLU A 157 22.48 5.58 5.01
C GLU A 157 22.03 6.90 4.36
N ASP A 158 21.96 6.93 3.03
CA ASP A 158 21.44 8.07 2.29
C ASP A 158 19.91 8.03 2.23
N HIS A 159 19.28 8.87 3.04
CA HIS A 159 17.83 9.07 3.07
C HIS A 159 17.43 10.43 2.50
N SER A 160 18.31 11.10 1.75
CA SER A 160 18.05 12.43 1.17
C SER A 160 16.90 12.44 0.16
N ALA A 161 16.59 11.29 -0.44
CA ALA A 161 15.48 11.09 -1.35
C ALA A 161 14.13 10.88 -0.63
N ILE A 162 14.11 10.80 0.71
CA ILE A 162 12.91 10.57 1.52
C ILE A 162 12.57 11.85 2.28
N ALA A 163 11.30 12.24 2.31
CA ALA A 163 10.85 13.38 3.09
C ALA A 163 11.20 13.18 4.58
N PRO A 164 11.78 14.18 5.27
CA PRO A 164 12.25 14.01 6.67
C PRO A 164 11.19 13.49 7.64
N ALA A 165 9.93 13.93 7.46
CA ALA A 165 8.80 13.47 8.30
C ALA A 165 8.48 11.98 8.07
N VAL A 166 8.55 11.51 6.82
CA VAL A 166 8.28 10.12 6.44
C VAL A 166 9.41 9.23 6.96
N TRP A 167 10.65 9.66 6.78
CA TRP A 167 11.82 8.95 7.29
C TRP A 167 11.79 8.80 8.81
N ALA A 168 11.60 9.91 9.55
CA ALA A 168 11.51 9.86 11.01
C ALA A 168 10.33 8.99 11.48
N GLY A 169 9.19 9.05 10.78
CA GLY A 169 8.03 8.21 11.06
C GLY A 169 8.31 6.73 10.83
N ALA A 170 9.06 6.39 9.77
CA ALA A 170 9.48 5.04 9.44
C ALA A 170 10.45 4.46 10.47
N VAL A 171 11.44 5.24 10.91
CA VAL A 171 12.38 4.85 11.98
C VAL A 171 11.63 4.60 13.29
N ALA A 172 10.77 5.53 13.70
CA ALA A 172 9.92 5.37 14.88
C ALA A 172 9.07 4.10 14.81
N GLN A 173 8.42 3.86 13.66
CA GLN A 173 7.63 2.66 13.43
C GLN A 173 8.47 1.39 13.49
N TYR A 174 9.68 1.40 12.93
CA TYR A 174 10.62 0.28 13.00
C TYR A 174 10.97 -0.06 14.45
N CYS A 175 11.35 0.94 15.25
CA CYS A 175 11.68 0.75 16.67
C CYS A 175 10.51 0.18 17.47
N ILE A 176 9.29 0.71 17.25
CA ILE A 176 8.07 0.17 17.86
C ILE A 176 7.93 -1.31 17.50
N LEU A 177 7.91 -1.66 16.21
CA LEU A 177 7.72 -3.04 15.76
C LEU A 177 8.84 -3.99 16.21
N ALA A 178 10.09 -3.52 16.25
CA ALA A 178 11.23 -4.30 16.72
C ALA A 178 11.06 -4.68 18.20
N SER A 179 10.56 -3.75 19.04
CA SER A 179 10.29 -4.02 20.44
C SER A 179 9.25 -5.13 20.65
N TRP A 180 8.23 -5.22 19.78
CA TRP A 180 7.18 -6.25 19.84
C TRP A 180 7.72 -7.67 19.62
N VAL A 181 8.83 -7.80 18.89
CA VAL A 181 9.48 -9.09 18.59
C VAL A 181 10.80 -9.29 19.34
N GLY A 182 11.10 -8.43 20.31
CA GLY A 182 12.33 -8.53 21.12
C GLY A 182 13.63 -8.25 20.35
N LYS A 183 13.55 -7.57 19.19
CA LYS A 183 14.73 -7.10 18.46
C LYS A 183 15.25 -5.80 19.07
N PRO A 184 16.58 -5.62 19.20
CA PRO A 184 17.14 -4.41 19.78
C PRO A 184 16.84 -3.20 18.89
N ALA A 185 16.45 -2.08 19.50
CA ALA A 185 16.28 -0.83 18.78
C ALA A 185 17.63 -0.22 18.40
N GLU A 186 17.71 0.36 17.20
CA GLU A 186 18.88 1.12 16.75
C GLU A 186 18.87 2.53 17.37
N LEU A 187 19.41 2.64 18.58
CA LEU A 187 19.33 3.86 19.40
C LEU A 187 19.83 5.12 18.67
N GLY A 188 20.89 5.00 17.86
CA GLY A 188 21.42 6.12 17.08
C GLY A 188 20.41 6.68 16.08
N ARG A 189 19.78 5.80 15.29
CA ARG A 189 18.73 6.21 14.33
C ARG A 189 17.49 6.75 15.04
N ALA A 190 17.10 6.17 16.17
CA ALA A 190 15.96 6.67 16.96
C ALA A 190 16.20 8.11 17.47
N GLN A 191 17.42 8.40 17.95
CA GLN A 191 17.80 9.75 18.38
C GLN A 191 17.79 10.76 17.23
N GLU A 192 18.27 10.36 16.04
CA GLU A 192 18.24 11.19 14.84
C GLU A 192 16.79 11.45 14.36
N ALA A 193 15.95 10.42 14.33
CA ALA A 193 14.53 10.56 14.02
C ALA A 193 13.81 11.50 14.99
N LEU A 194 14.12 11.43 16.28
CA LEU A 194 13.59 12.34 17.29
C LEU A 194 14.08 13.78 17.11
N ALA A 195 15.34 13.97 16.69
CA ALA A 195 15.86 15.31 16.36
C ALA A 195 15.12 15.89 15.15
N VAL A 196 14.96 15.13 14.08
CA VAL A 196 14.18 15.53 12.90
C VAL A 196 12.73 15.86 13.28
N ALA A 197 12.08 15.03 14.10
CA ALA A 197 10.73 15.27 14.56
C ALA A 197 10.58 16.59 15.34
N ARG A 198 11.58 16.94 16.16
CA ARG A 198 11.63 18.20 16.91
C ARG A 198 11.82 19.41 16.00
N ASP A 199 12.71 19.30 15.02
CA ASP A 199 12.97 20.37 14.06
C ASP A 199 11.74 20.67 13.19
N LEU A 200 10.94 19.64 12.86
CA LEU A 200 9.67 19.77 12.16
C LEU A 200 8.53 20.30 13.03
N GLY A 201 8.66 20.25 14.36
CA GLY A 201 7.64 20.71 15.29
C GLY A 201 6.33 19.90 15.29
N ASP A 202 6.34 18.65 14.81
CA ASP A 202 5.17 17.77 14.76
C ASP A 202 5.02 16.99 16.09
N PRO A 203 4.02 17.31 16.95
CA PRO A 203 3.86 16.66 18.24
C PRO A 203 3.54 15.17 18.14
N ALA A 204 2.82 14.75 17.09
CA ALA A 204 2.46 13.35 16.88
C ALA A 204 3.67 12.53 16.41
N LEU A 205 4.57 13.14 15.64
CA LEU A 205 5.85 12.52 15.27
C LEU A 205 6.81 12.45 16.46
N ILE A 206 6.91 13.53 17.25
CA ILE A 206 7.72 13.56 18.48
C ILE A 206 7.26 12.51 19.48
N ALA A 207 5.95 12.30 19.65
CA ALA A 207 5.42 11.31 20.58
C ALA A 207 5.71 9.85 20.15
N ARG A 208 6.03 9.62 18.87
CA ARG A 208 6.32 8.29 18.32
C ARG A 208 7.81 7.96 18.27
N ALA A 209 8.66 8.97 18.09
CA ALA A 209 10.11 8.85 17.98
C ALA A 209 10.79 8.73 19.36
#